data_AF-A0A4V0BML9-F1
#
_entry.id   AF-A0A4V0BML9-F1
#
_cell.length_a   1.000
_cell.length_b   1.000
_cell.length_c   1.000
_cell.angle_alpha   90.00
_cell.angle_beta   90.00
_cell.angle_gamma   90.00
#
_symmetry.space_group_name_H-M   'P 1'
#
loop_
_entity.id
_entity.type
_entity.pdbx_description
1 polymer ?
#
loop_
_entity_poly.entity_id
_entity_poly.type
_entity_poly.pdbx_seq_one_letter_code
_entity_poly.pdbx_strand_id
1 'polypeptide(L)'
;MWKKQKVKAGVLLYAVTMAAIFSLLLQFYLNRQVAHHKGFTLNKEKLVAFAMAKRSKDKAEQESGERVFNLGKVTYQNTKTGFATSVRMNRSNYEFLFPSMKPKEKKTDPKEQLSTNSSQQTNQKETDHKADKKGNS
;
A
#
# COMPACT_ATOMS: atom_id res chain seq x y z
N MET A 1 -24.60 -63.79 -37.19
CA MET A 1 -24.86 -62.68 -36.23
C MET A 1 -23.62 -62.13 -35.52
N TRP A 2 -22.58 -62.94 -35.27
CA TRP A 2 -21.39 -62.55 -34.49
C TRP A 2 -20.61 -61.32 -34.97
N LYS A 3 -20.39 -61.17 -36.29
CA LYS A 3 -19.67 -60.00 -36.84
C LYS A 3 -20.38 -58.68 -36.53
N LYS A 4 -21.72 -58.65 -36.57
CA LYS A 4 -22.52 -57.45 -36.25
C LYS A 4 -22.43 -57.08 -34.77
N GLN A 5 -22.34 -58.06 -33.85
CA GLN A 5 -22.13 -57.80 -32.42
C GLN A 5 -20.74 -57.24 -32.13
N LYS A 6 -19.68 -57.76 -32.77
CA LYS A 6 -18.31 -57.24 -32.61
C LYS A 6 -18.18 -55.80 -33.13
N VAL A 7 -18.79 -55.48 -34.27
CA VAL A 7 -18.81 -54.10 -34.80
C VAL A 7 -19.58 -53.16 -33.87
N LYS A 8 -20.75 -53.58 -33.36
CA LYS A 8 -21.51 -52.79 -32.38
C LYS A 8 -20.73 -52.55 -31.08
N ALA A 9 -20.02 -53.56 -30.59
CA ALA A 9 -19.17 -53.42 -29.41
C ALA A 9 -17.98 -52.49 -29.64
N GLY A 10 -17.34 -52.55 -30.82
CA GLY A 10 -16.25 -51.64 -31.18
C GLY A 10 -16.71 -50.18 -31.32
N VAL A 11 -17.87 -49.96 -31.94
CA VAL A 11 -18.48 -48.62 -32.04
C VAL A 11 -18.87 -48.09 -30.66
N LEU A 12 -19.43 -48.95 -29.80
CA LEU A 12 -19.77 -48.59 -28.42
C LEU A 12 -18.53 -48.22 -27.61
N LEU A 13 -17.44 -48.98 -27.73
CA LEU A 13 -16.18 -48.69 -27.07
C LEU A 13 -15.58 -47.34 -27.52
N TYR A 14 -15.62 -47.05 -28.83
CA TYR A 14 -15.18 -45.77 -29.38
C TYR A 14 -16.01 -44.60 -28.85
N ALA A 15 -17.35 -44.74 -28.83
CA ALA A 15 -18.24 -43.71 -28.34
C ALA A 15 -17.99 -43.41 -26.85
N VAL A 16 -17.82 -44.45 -26.02
CA VAL A 16 -17.51 -44.28 -24.59
C VAL A 16 -16.15 -43.61 -24.39
N THR A 17 -15.14 -44.00 -25.17
CA THR A 17 -13.80 -43.40 -25.09
C THR A 17 -13.82 -41.92 -25.50
N MET A 18 -14.52 -41.59 -26.59
CA MET A 18 -14.67 -40.21 -27.06
C MET A 18 -15.47 -39.37 -26.06
N ALA A 19 -16.52 -39.91 -25.45
CA ALA A 19 -17.28 -39.22 -24.40
C ALA A 19 -16.43 -38.98 -23.15
N ALA A 20 -15.57 -39.93 -22.75
CA ALA A 20 -14.67 -39.77 -21.62
C ALA A 20 -13.63 -38.67 -21.86
N ILE A 21 -12.99 -38.65 -23.04
CA ILE A 21 -12.04 -37.60 -23.43
C ILE A 21 -12.73 -36.23 -23.45
N PHE A 22 -13.91 -36.15 -24.08
CA PHE A 22 -14.67 -34.90 -24.13
C PHE A 22 -15.06 -34.42 -22.74
N SER A 23 -15.50 -35.32 -21.85
CA SER A 23 -15.83 -35.00 -20.46
C SER A 23 -14.63 -34.46 -19.70
N LEU A 24 -13.44 -35.03 -19.89
CA LEU A 24 -12.21 -34.56 -19.26
C LEU A 24 -11.83 -33.15 -19.75
N LEU A 25 -11.93 -32.91 -21.06
CA LEU A 25 -11.68 -31.59 -21.65
C LEU A 25 -12.68 -30.55 -21.15
N LEU A 26 -13.97 -30.91 -21.07
CA LEU A 26 -15.03 -30.04 -20.58
C LEU A 26 -14.84 -29.70 -19.09
N GLN A 27 -14.49 -30.68 -18.27
CA GLN A 27 -14.15 -30.46 -16.85
C GLN A 27 -12.96 -29.52 -16.70
N PHE A 28 -11.88 -29.72 -17.47
CA PHE A 28 -10.73 -28.83 -17.46
C PHE A 28 -11.10 -27.40 -17.89
N TYR A 29 -11.90 -27.26 -18.95
CA TYR A 29 -12.36 -25.98 -19.46
C TYR A 29 -13.19 -25.20 -18.42
N LEU A 30 -14.17 -25.86 -17.80
CA LEU A 30 -15.03 -25.26 -16.77
C LEU A 30 -14.26 -24.97 -15.47
N ASN A 31 -13.44 -25.91 -14.99
CA ASN A 31 -12.67 -25.74 -13.75
C ASN A 31 -11.65 -24.61 -13.86
N ARG A 32 -11.04 -24.42 -15.05
CA ARG A 32 -10.15 -23.28 -15.29
C ARG A 32 -10.88 -21.94 -15.15
N GLN A 33 -12.13 -21.86 -15.62
CA GLN A 33 -12.91 -20.62 -15.57
C GLN A 33 -13.31 -20.24 -14.14
N VAL A 34 -13.70 -21.23 -13.31
CA VAL A 34 -14.14 -21.01 -11.92
C VAL A 34 -12.96 -20.65 -10.99
N ALA A 35 -11.77 -21.21 -11.21
CA ALA A 35 -10.58 -20.92 -10.40
C ALA A 35 -10.16 -19.44 -10.46
N HIS A 36 -10.44 -18.74 -11.57
CA HIS A 36 -10.12 -17.32 -11.70
C HIS A 36 -11.02 -16.38 -10.89
N HIS A 37 -12.21 -16.81 -10.45
CA HIS A 37 -13.19 -15.88 -9.89
C HIS A 37 -13.02 -15.64 -8.38
N LYS A 38 -12.55 -16.66 -7.64
CA LYS A 38 -12.46 -16.60 -6.16
C LYS A 38 -11.32 -15.68 -5.70
N GLY A 39 -10.12 -15.83 -6.27
CA GLY A 39 -9.00 -14.94 -5.96
C GLY A 39 -9.18 -13.53 -6.51
N PHE A 40 -9.82 -13.38 -7.67
CA PHE A 40 -9.99 -12.10 -8.34
C PHE A 40 -10.89 -11.13 -7.58
N THR A 41 -11.94 -11.62 -6.92
CA THR A 41 -12.83 -10.74 -6.15
C THR A 41 -12.14 -10.16 -4.91
N LEU A 42 -11.43 -11.00 -4.13
CA LEU A 42 -10.66 -10.54 -2.97
C LEU A 42 -9.48 -9.65 -3.37
N ASN A 43 -8.81 -9.94 -4.48
CA ASN A 43 -7.73 -9.10 -5.00
C ASN A 43 -8.23 -7.75 -5.50
N LYS A 44 -9.43 -7.69 -6.10
CA LYS A 44 -10.09 -6.42 -6.47
C LYS A 44 -10.38 -5.57 -5.26
N GLU A 45 -10.99 -6.15 -4.22
CA GLU A 45 -11.33 -5.42 -3.00
C GLU A 45 -10.07 -4.88 -2.32
N LYS A 46 -9.01 -5.70 -2.22
CA LYS A 46 -7.70 -5.27 -1.71
C LYS A 46 -7.08 -4.13 -2.53
N LEU A 47 -7.22 -4.16 -3.86
CA LEU A 47 -6.72 -3.09 -4.74
C LEU A 47 -7.46 -1.77 -4.50
N VAL A 48 -8.79 -1.83 -4.35
CA VAL A 48 -9.61 -0.67 -4.02
C VAL A 48 -9.23 -0.13 -2.64
N ALA A 49 -9.06 -1.00 -1.65
CA ALA A 49 -8.61 -0.60 -0.31
C ALA A 49 -7.23 0.07 -0.35
N PHE A 50 -6.27 -0.49 -1.10
CA PHE A 50 -4.95 0.10 -1.29
C PHE A 50 -5.03 1.49 -1.93
N ALA A 51 -5.88 1.68 -2.94
CA ALA A 51 -6.09 2.98 -3.57
C ALA A 51 -6.68 4.01 -2.59
N MET A 52 -7.65 3.63 -1.77
CA MET A 52 -8.21 4.50 -0.72
C MET A 52 -7.14 4.88 0.32
N ALA A 53 -6.32 3.92 0.74
CA ALA A 53 -5.24 4.14 1.69
C ALA A 53 -4.18 5.10 1.13
N LYS A 54 -3.72 4.86 -0.11
CA LYS A 54 -2.78 5.73 -0.81
C LYS A 54 -3.34 7.14 -0.98
N ARG A 55 -4.60 7.26 -1.42
CA ARG A 55 -5.26 8.57 -1.57
C ARG A 55 -5.38 9.32 -0.25
N SER A 56 -5.61 8.60 0.85
CA SER A 56 -5.66 9.19 2.20
C SER A 56 -4.31 9.72 2.62
N LYS A 57 -3.22 8.98 2.37
CA LYS A 57 -1.85 9.48 2.57
C LYS A 57 -1.57 10.74 1.75
N ASP A 58 -1.84 10.70 0.45
CA ASP A 58 -1.55 11.81 -0.48
C ASP A 58 -2.29 13.11 -0.13
N LYS A 59 -3.39 13.00 0.64
CA LYS A 59 -4.22 14.13 1.06
C LYS A 59 -4.18 14.41 2.56
N ALA A 60 -3.41 13.65 3.33
CA ALA A 60 -3.31 13.83 4.76
C ALA A 60 -2.46 15.05 5.08
N GLU A 61 -3.01 15.95 5.90
CA GLU A 61 -2.32 17.15 6.37
C GLU A 61 -1.85 17.03 7.81
N GLN A 62 -2.45 16.09 8.55
CA GLN A 62 -2.17 15.80 9.94
C GLN A 62 -1.49 14.44 10.05
N GLU A 63 -0.78 14.22 11.16
CA GLU A 63 -0.10 12.96 11.43
C GLU A 63 -1.10 11.80 11.61
N SER A 64 -2.29 12.07 12.14
CA SER A 64 -3.36 11.08 12.24
C SER A 64 -4.67 11.67 11.76
N GLY A 65 -5.63 10.79 11.48
CA GLY A 65 -6.96 11.21 11.09
C GLY A 65 -7.75 10.11 10.43
N GLU A 66 -8.85 10.52 9.81
CA GLU A 66 -9.74 9.62 9.10
C GLU A 66 -10.23 10.24 7.81
N ARG A 67 -10.56 9.39 6.84
CA ARG A 67 -11.18 9.79 5.59
C ARG A 67 -12.25 8.79 5.18
N VAL A 68 -13.43 9.31 4.91
CA VAL A 68 -14.58 8.52 4.44
C VAL A 68 -14.63 8.54 2.93
N PHE A 69 -14.87 7.38 2.34
CA PHE A 69 -15.13 7.14 0.93
C PHE A 69 -16.49 6.46 0.79
N ASN A 70 -17.06 6.49 -0.41
CA ASN A 70 -18.33 5.81 -0.69
C ASN A 70 -18.26 4.28 -0.44
N LEU A 71 -17.05 3.70 -0.52
CA LEU A 71 -16.81 2.26 -0.40
C LEU A 71 -16.28 1.83 0.98
N GLY A 72 -16.01 2.78 1.88
CA GLY A 72 -15.44 2.46 3.19
C GLY A 72 -14.78 3.66 3.87
N LYS A 73 -14.18 3.42 5.03
CA LYS A 73 -13.50 4.44 5.84
C LYS A 73 -12.04 4.06 6.02
N VAL A 74 -11.15 5.03 5.88
CA VAL A 74 -9.72 4.88 6.16
C VAL A 74 -9.39 5.64 7.42
N THR A 75 -8.80 4.98 8.41
CA THR A 75 -8.12 5.63 9.52
C THR A 75 -6.62 5.55 9.29
N TYR A 76 -5.89 6.57 9.71
CA TYR A 76 -4.46 6.61 9.48
C TYR A 76 -3.69 7.27 10.62
N GLN A 77 -2.43 6.89 10.75
CA GLN A 77 -1.50 7.44 11.71
C GLN A 77 -0.07 7.35 11.18
N ASN A 78 0.67 8.46 11.27
CA ASN A 78 2.08 8.53 11.03
C ASN A 78 2.79 8.05 12.30
N THR A 79 3.38 6.86 12.22
CA THR A 79 4.15 6.26 13.30
C THR A 79 5.65 6.38 12.99
N LYS A 80 6.48 5.95 13.94
CA LYS A 80 7.94 5.86 13.73
C LYS A 80 8.32 4.88 12.61
N THR A 81 7.49 3.89 12.32
CA THR A 81 7.77 2.83 11.32
C THR A 81 7.17 3.14 9.95
N GLY A 82 6.23 4.07 9.85
CA GLY A 82 5.59 4.42 8.60
C GLY A 82 4.26 5.15 8.78
N PHE A 83 3.62 5.47 7.67
CA PHE A 83 2.25 5.91 7.65
C PHE A 83 1.31 4.69 7.62
N ALA A 84 0.86 4.29 8.80
CA ALA A 84 -0.04 3.17 9.00
C ALA A 84 -1.48 3.57 8.63
N THR A 85 -2.16 2.72 7.89
CA THR A 85 -3.55 2.93 7.46
C THR A 85 -4.36 1.68 7.72
N SER A 86 -5.58 1.85 8.23
CA SER A 86 -6.58 0.80 8.37
C SER A 86 -7.79 1.18 7.54
N VAL A 87 -8.13 0.33 6.58
CA VAL A 87 -9.21 0.51 5.63
C VAL A 87 -10.35 -0.42 6.00
N ARG A 88 -11.42 0.14 6.55
CA ARG A 88 -12.64 -0.58 6.90
C ARG A 88 -13.63 -0.51 5.74
N MET A 89 -13.86 -1.65 5.10
CA MET A 89 -14.89 -1.83 4.08
C MET A 89 -16.07 -2.64 4.66
N ASN A 90 -17.11 -2.84 3.85
CA ASN A 90 -18.34 -3.53 4.30
C ASN A 90 -18.09 -4.97 4.78
N ARG A 91 -17.16 -5.70 4.16
CA ARG A 91 -16.93 -7.13 4.42
C ARG A 91 -15.56 -7.45 4.98
N SER A 92 -14.60 -6.56 4.79
CA SER A 92 -13.21 -6.81 5.09
C SER A 92 -12.53 -5.55 5.63
N ASN A 93 -11.44 -5.78 6.38
CA ASN A 93 -10.55 -4.72 6.81
C ASN A 93 -9.17 -5.00 6.24
N TYR A 94 -8.51 -3.96 5.75
CA TYR A 94 -7.15 -4.07 5.22
C TYR A 94 -6.24 -3.10 5.93
N GLU A 95 -5.01 -3.52 6.18
CA GLU A 95 -3.98 -2.66 6.74
C GLU A 95 -2.86 -2.48 5.72
N PHE A 96 -2.39 -1.24 5.60
CA PHE A 96 -1.24 -0.91 4.78
C PHE A 96 -0.31 0.01 5.53
N LEU A 97 0.98 -0.25 5.36
CA LEU A 97 2.05 0.60 5.86
C LEU A 97 2.73 1.25 4.66
N PHE A 98 2.67 2.58 4.61
CA PHE A 98 3.41 3.37 3.63
C PHE A 98 4.64 4.01 4.29
N PRO A 99 5.58 4.54 3.51
CA PRO A 99 6.63 5.40 4.07
C PRO A 99 6.02 6.55 4.88
N SER A 100 6.64 6.94 5.99
CA SER A 100 6.18 8.06 6.81
C SER A 100 6.05 9.34 6.00
N MET A 101 5.09 10.18 6.37
CA MET A 101 5.03 11.53 5.83
C MET A 101 6.09 12.40 6.49
N LYS A 102 6.72 13.28 5.72
CA LYS A 102 7.59 14.32 6.28
C LYS A 102 6.72 15.27 7.10
N PRO A 103 7.13 15.67 8.31
CA PRO A 103 6.42 16.71 9.06
C PRO A 103 6.35 17.96 8.17
N LYS A 104 5.14 18.48 7.94
CA LYS A 104 5.02 19.85 7.41
C LYS A 104 5.48 20.76 8.54
N GLU A 105 6.56 21.51 8.32
CA GLU A 105 6.99 22.57 9.23
C GLU A 105 5.76 23.43 9.54
N LYS A 106 5.41 23.52 10.82
CA LYS A 106 4.42 24.50 11.27
C LYS A 106 4.99 25.85 10.89
N LYS A 107 4.35 26.56 9.95
CA LYS A 107 4.58 27.99 9.79
C LYS A 107 4.11 28.63 11.10
N THR A 108 5.06 28.90 11.99
CA THR A 108 4.84 29.70 13.17
C THR A 108 4.64 31.14 12.70
N ASP A 109 3.49 31.73 13.01
CA ASP A 109 3.28 33.17 12.83
C ASP A 109 4.35 33.95 13.63
N PRO A 110 5.10 34.88 13.02
CA PRO A 110 6.01 35.75 13.76
C PRO A 110 5.16 36.74 14.56
N LYS A 111 4.99 36.49 15.86
CA LYS A 111 4.52 37.53 16.78
C LYS A 111 5.68 38.48 17.03
N GLU A 112 5.54 39.68 16.50
CA GLU A 112 6.35 40.85 16.82
C GLU A 112 6.51 41.01 18.34
N GLN A 113 7.75 41.15 18.80
CA GLN A 113 8.06 42.00 19.94
C GLN A 113 9.51 42.49 19.83
N LEU A 114 9.64 43.73 19.35
CA LEU A 114 10.84 44.54 19.40
C LEU A 114 10.60 45.59 20.51
N SER A 115 11.42 45.59 21.56
CA SER A 115 12.00 46.81 22.18
C SER A 115 12.54 46.59 23.62
N THR A 116 13.88 46.62 23.72
CA THR A 116 14.72 47.52 24.54
C THR A 116 14.84 47.40 26.08
N ASN A 117 16.11 47.45 26.52
CA ASN A 117 16.70 47.88 27.80
C ASN A 117 16.79 46.89 28.97
N SER A 118 18.02 46.46 29.33
CA SER A 118 18.84 47.19 30.31
C SER A 118 20.13 46.42 30.65
N SER A 119 21.19 47.22 30.82
CA SER A 119 22.59 47.03 31.17
C SER A 119 22.97 46.19 32.40
N GLN A 120 24.28 45.87 32.44
CA GLN A 120 25.20 45.49 33.55
C GLN A 120 25.59 44.00 33.57
N GLN A 121 26.85 43.56 33.76
CA GLN A 121 28.17 44.18 33.90
C GLN A 121 29.20 43.01 33.89
N THR A 122 30.19 43.11 33.00
CA THR A 122 31.65 42.88 33.18
C THR A 122 32.19 41.59 33.82
N ASN A 123 33.10 40.90 33.10
CA ASN A 123 34.49 40.55 33.51
C ASN A 123 35.14 39.68 32.41
N GLN A 124 35.94 40.26 31.52
CA GLN A 124 37.41 40.22 31.54
C GLN A 124 38.02 38.81 31.66
N LYS A 125 38.57 38.31 30.53
CA LYS A 125 39.97 37.91 30.49
C LYS A 125 40.52 37.96 29.06
N GLU A 126 41.45 38.89 28.94
CA GLU A 126 42.42 39.19 27.93
C GLU A 126 43.43 38.03 27.76
N THR A 127 43.72 37.65 26.51
CA THR A 127 45.07 37.24 26.10
C THR A 127 45.24 37.60 24.63
N ASP A 128 45.93 38.72 24.43
CA ASP A 128 46.65 39.08 23.21
C ASP A 128 47.70 38.02 22.85
N HIS A 129 47.82 37.69 21.57
CA HIS A 129 49.12 37.57 20.88
C HIS A 129 48.96 37.53 19.34
N LYS A 130 48.94 38.72 18.75
CA LYS A 130 49.85 39.23 17.71
C LYS A 130 50.40 38.27 16.61
N ALA A 131 49.96 38.58 15.38
CA ALA A 131 50.71 38.84 14.14
C ALA A 131 51.35 37.71 13.28
N ASP A 132 50.89 37.73 12.03
CA ASP A 132 51.63 37.79 10.76
C ASP A 132 52.67 36.71 10.35
N LYS A 133 52.28 35.99 9.29
CA LYS A 133 52.90 36.00 7.94
C LYS A 133 54.32 35.41 7.77
N LYS A 134 54.37 34.22 7.13
CA LYS A 134 55.35 33.67 6.14
C LYS A 134 55.10 32.14 6.08
N GLY A 135 55.11 31.39 5.00
CA GLY A 135 55.58 31.53 3.62
C GLY A 135 56.16 30.17 3.18
N ASN A 136 55.79 29.66 1.98
CA ASN A 136 56.28 28.45 1.26
C ASN A 136 56.22 27.10 2.01
N SER A 137 55.89 25.97 1.38
CA SER A 137 56.19 25.49 0.02
C SER A 137 55.13 24.49 -0.47
#